data_AF-A0A3D5ZSA0-F1
#
_entry.id   AF-A0A3D5ZSA0-F1
#
_cell.length_a   1.000
_cell.length_b   1.000
_cell.length_c   1.000
_cell.angle_alpha   90.00
_cell.angle_beta   90.00
_cell.angle_gamma   90.00
#
_symmetry.space_group_name_H-M   'P 1'
#
loop_
_entity.id
_entity.type
_entity.pdbx_description
1 polymer ?
#
loop_
_entity_poly.entity_id
_entity_poly.type
_entity_poly.pdbx_seq_one_letter_code
_entity_poly.pdbx_strand_id
1 'polypeptide(L)'
;TGHDFGEWTSLTKPTCTASGVDQRKCTSCPQTETKIVSPLGHNYKAKLVEPTCLEQGYTTHTCSRCGTGYNDTFVPPLGHDYEEIEVAPTCTEEGYRGKKCRRCEDTIKTEILKAVGHKFTDSYFIATCEEEGYTLHTCLSCGNEYKDNIVPATGHDYETEVVREPHCETEGERKFHCTKCEKEYYSEIPATGHNYELTGTEEVNGENIRTYVCTNCGAITTQNMGEQYEQVSSYIGYLFGQYQPYMWWVLLATAGVWSIVMGVFFAIAQKNEEKEKARKMIKNYVIGLVVIFAILVACPYLVKGIAALIAG
;
A
#
# COMPACT_ATOMS: atom_id res chain seq x y z
N THR A 1 -32.95 -11.85 -111.05
CA THR A 1 -33.65 -11.22 -109.91
C THR A 1 -32.61 -10.84 -108.88
N GLY A 2 -32.57 -9.58 -108.45
CA GLY A 2 -31.62 -9.11 -107.44
C GLY A 2 -32.03 -9.57 -106.04
N HIS A 3 -31.06 -9.81 -105.16
CA HIS A 3 -31.33 -10.10 -103.75
C HIS A 3 -31.70 -8.83 -102.99
N ASP A 4 -32.69 -8.91 -102.09
CA ASP A 4 -33.07 -7.83 -101.19
C ASP A 4 -32.43 -8.04 -99.82
N PHE A 5 -31.25 -7.44 -99.62
CA PHE A 5 -30.48 -7.58 -98.39
C PHE A 5 -30.88 -6.49 -97.38
N GLY A 6 -31.15 -6.91 -96.14
CA GLY A 6 -31.41 -6.00 -95.04
C GLY A 6 -30.16 -5.26 -94.53
N GLU A 7 -30.32 -4.56 -93.40
CA GLU A 7 -29.24 -3.80 -92.75
C GLU A 7 -28.07 -4.69 -92.33
N TRP A 8 -26.87 -4.10 -92.34
CA TRP A 8 -25.67 -4.78 -91.86
C TRP A 8 -25.72 -4.97 -90.34
N THR A 9 -25.35 -6.17 -89.88
CA THR A 9 -25.22 -6.48 -88.46
C THR A 9 -23.82 -6.97 -88.14
N SER A 10 -23.26 -6.53 -87.01
CA SER A 10 -21.89 -6.93 -86.63
C SER A 10 -21.87 -8.34 -86.06
N LEU A 11 -21.26 -9.26 -86.82
CA LEU A 11 -21.12 -10.66 -86.42
C LEU A 11 -19.93 -10.83 -85.48
N THR A 12 -18.79 -10.23 -85.82
CA THR A 12 -17.62 -10.12 -84.95
C THR A 12 -17.09 -8.68 -84.97
N LYS A 13 -17.00 -8.05 -83.80
CA LYS A 13 -16.50 -6.69 -83.71
C LYS A 13 -14.99 -6.67 -83.96
N PRO A 14 -14.47 -5.70 -84.75
CA PRO A 14 -13.04 -5.55 -84.94
C PRO A 14 -12.35 -5.21 -83.60
N THR A 15 -11.13 -5.68 -83.41
CA THR A 15 -10.27 -5.32 -82.26
C THR A 15 -9.12 -4.43 -82.74
N CYS A 16 -8.13 -4.15 -81.88
CA CYS A 16 -6.98 -3.34 -82.28
C CYS A 16 -6.15 -4.00 -83.40
N THR A 17 -6.07 -5.33 -83.40
CA THR A 17 -5.21 -6.09 -84.31
C THR A 17 -5.98 -7.08 -85.19
N ALA A 18 -7.17 -7.52 -84.79
CA ALA A 18 -7.99 -8.45 -85.56
C ALA A 18 -9.13 -7.72 -86.28
N SER A 19 -9.34 -8.08 -87.56
CA SER A 19 -10.47 -7.61 -88.36
C SER A 19 -11.80 -8.13 -87.81
N GLY A 20 -12.85 -7.34 -87.98
CA GLY A 20 -14.23 -7.73 -87.71
C GLY A 20 -14.94 -8.21 -88.97
N VAL A 21 -16.14 -8.76 -88.79
CA VAL A 21 -17.01 -9.17 -89.89
C VAL A 21 -18.41 -8.65 -89.63
N ASP A 22 -18.95 -7.90 -90.58
CA ASP A 22 -20.37 -7.57 -90.63
C ASP A 22 -21.06 -8.54 -91.59
N GLN A 23 -22.28 -8.94 -91.27
CA GLN A 23 -23.13 -9.82 -92.07
C GLN A 23 -24.51 -9.20 -92.25
N ARG A 24 -25.06 -9.32 -93.45
CA ARG A 24 -26.48 -9.09 -93.74
C ARG A 24 -27.10 -10.30 -94.40
N LYS A 25 -28.39 -10.50 -94.17
CA LYS A 25 -29.15 -11.65 -94.69
C LYS A 25 -30.24 -11.17 -95.63
N CYS A 26 -30.49 -11.92 -96.70
CA CYS A 26 -31.60 -11.66 -97.59
C CYS A 26 -32.92 -11.93 -96.86
N THR A 27 -33.89 -11.02 -96.99
CA THR A 27 -35.19 -11.16 -96.30
C THR A 27 -36.04 -12.30 -96.86
N SER A 28 -35.82 -12.65 -98.13
CA SER A 28 -36.64 -13.57 -98.89
C SER A 28 -35.98 -14.94 -99.16
N CYS A 29 -34.72 -15.15 -98.75
CA CYS A 29 -34.03 -16.45 -98.91
C CYS A 29 -32.82 -16.61 -97.94
N PRO A 30 -32.29 -17.84 -97.72
CA PRO A 30 -31.23 -18.10 -96.74
C PRO A 30 -29.84 -17.54 -97.06
N GLN A 31 -29.69 -16.76 -98.14
CA GLN A 31 -28.40 -16.24 -98.58
C GLN A 31 -27.90 -15.13 -97.65
N THR A 32 -26.59 -15.16 -97.35
CA THR A 32 -25.93 -14.18 -96.49
C THR A 32 -24.74 -13.57 -97.21
N GLU A 33 -24.53 -12.28 -97.02
CA GLU A 33 -23.36 -11.56 -97.52
C GLU A 33 -22.53 -11.08 -96.33
N THR A 34 -21.22 -11.22 -96.43
CA THR A 34 -20.28 -10.77 -95.39
C THR A 34 -19.36 -9.70 -95.94
N LYS A 35 -19.00 -8.75 -95.07
CA LYS A 35 -18.04 -7.69 -95.35
C LYS A 35 -17.02 -7.64 -94.24
N ILE A 36 -15.74 -7.65 -94.63
CA ILE A 36 -14.63 -7.52 -93.68
C ILE A 36 -14.54 -6.06 -93.22
N VAL A 37 -14.49 -5.86 -91.90
CA VAL A 37 -14.22 -4.56 -91.28
C VAL A 37 -12.76 -4.55 -90.84
N SER A 38 -11.99 -3.56 -91.29
CA SER A 38 -10.57 -3.46 -90.94
C SER A 38 -10.36 -3.35 -89.41
N PRO A 39 -9.22 -3.80 -88.88
CA PRO A 39 -8.91 -3.64 -87.46
C PRO A 39 -8.97 -2.16 -87.07
N LEU A 40 -9.37 -1.89 -85.83
CA LEU A 40 -9.54 -0.52 -85.33
C LEU A 40 -8.21 0.24 -85.17
N GLY A 41 -7.09 -0.48 -85.18
CA GLY A 41 -5.78 0.05 -84.81
C GLY A 41 -5.70 0.36 -83.31
N HIS A 42 -4.50 0.69 -82.86
CA HIS A 42 -4.28 1.14 -81.49
C HIS A 42 -4.62 2.63 -81.34
N ASN A 43 -5.21 2.99 -80.20
CA ASN A 43 -5.43 4.37 -79.79
C ASN A 43 -4.59 4.64 -78.53
N TYR A 44 -3.31 4.95 -78.74
CA TYR A 44 -2.35 5.17 -77.66
C TYR A 44 -2.55 6.53 -77.00
N LYS A 45 -2.54 6.52 -75.67
CA LYS A 45 -2.42 7.73 -74.85
C LYS A 45 -1.03 7.78 -74.25
N ALA A 46 -0.36 8.91 -74.42
CA ALA A 46 0.96 9.17 -73.86
C ALA A 46 0.85 9.67 -72.41
N LYS A 47 1.75 9.21 -71.54
CA LYS A 47 1.96 9.73 -70.20
C LYS A 47 3.47 9.90 -69.97
N LEU A 48 3.88 11.09 -69.57
CA LEU A 48 5.26 11.38 -69.21
C LEU A 48 5.56 10.90 -67.80
N VAL A 49 6.70 10.22 -67.65
CA VAL A 49 7.34 9.88 -66.38
C VAL A 49 8.65 10.65 -66.31
N GLU A 50 8.75 11.59 -65.39
CA GLU A 50 9.95 12.42 -65.23
C GLU A 50 11.12 11.59 -64.65
N PRO A 51 12.38 11.88 -65.05
CA PRO A 51 13.54 11.23 -64.47
C PRO A 51 13.72 11.63 -62.99
N THR A 52 14.20 10.70 -62.17
CA THR A 52 14.58 10.96 -60.78
C THR A 52 16.10 10.98 -60.63
N CYS A 53 16.61 11.08 -59.40
CA CYS A 53 18.07 11.01 -59.16
C CYS A 53 18.67 9.67 -59.60
N LEU A 54 17.90 8.57 -59.50
CA LEU A 54 18.36 7.21 -59.72
C LEU A 54 17.69 6.53 -60.92
N GLU A 55 16.45 6.89 -61.21
CA GLU A 55 15.66 6.26 -62.28
C GLU A 55 15.55 7.16 -63.50
N GLN A 56 15.64 6.56 -64.67
CA GLN A 56 15.45 7.24 -65.95
C GLN A 56 13.97 7.63 -66.14
N GLY A 57 13.74 8.77 -66.78
CA GLY A 57 12.42 9.20 -67.24
C GLY A 57 12.09 8.59 -68.60
N TYR A 58 10.81 8.53 -68.96
CA TYR A 58 10.35 8.03 -70.26
C TYR A 58 8.90 8.43 -70.52
N THR A 59 8.44 8.28 -71.76
CA THR A 59 7.03 8.40 -72.10
C THR A 59 6.42 7.01 -72.28
N THR A 60 5.35 6.72 -71.53
CA THR A 60 4.57 5.49 -71.69
C THR A 60 3.40 5.73 -72.62
N HIS A 61 3.23 4.87 -73.61
CA HIS A 61 2.08 4.85 -74.50
C HIS A 61 1.19 3.67 -74.16
N THR A 62 -0.05 3.92 -73.73
CA THR A 62 -1.01 2.85 -73.40
C THR A 62 -2.24 2.95 -74.28
N CYS A 63 -2.58 1.86 -74.98
CA CYS A 63 -3.76 1.82 -75.83
C CYS A 63 -5.04 1.76 -74.99
N SER A 64 -5.93 2.74 -75.15
CA SER A 64 -7.18 2.80 -74.36
C SER A 64 -8.17 1.68 -74.67
N ARG A 65 -7.97 0.95 -75.78
CA ARG A 65 -8.88 -0.11 -76.26
C ARG A 65 -8.46 -1.51 -75.79
N CYS A 66 -7.16 -1.78 -75.68
CA CYS A 66 -6.64 -3.12 -75.36
C CYS A 66 -5.63 -3.16 -74.21
N GLY A 67 -5.26 -2.02 -73.63
CA GLY A 67 -4.34 -1.94 -72.48
C GLY A 67 -2.88 -2.21 -72.79
N THR A 68 -2.53 -2.68 -74.00
CA THR A 68 -1.13 -2.88 -74.40
C THR A 68 -0.41 -1.54 -74.51
N GLY A 69 0.89 -1.54 -74.21
CA GLY A 69 1.69 -0.33 -74.24
C GLY A 69 3.18 -0.60 -74.38
N TYR A 70 3.91 0.49 -74.63
CA TYR A 70 5.37 0.51 -74.74
C TYR A 70 5.90 1.83 -74.19
N ASN A 71 7.19 1.87 -73.87
CA ASN A 71 7.89 3.07 -73.42
C ASN A 71 8.87 3.53 -74.50
N ASP A 72 8.96 4.84 -74.70
CA ASP A 72 9.96 5.46 -75.57
C ASP A 72 10.49 6.77 -74.94
N THR A 73 11.33 7.50 -75.69
CA THR A 73 11.82 8.82 -75.28
C THR A 73 12.50 8.80 -73.91
N PHE A 74 13.44 7.86 -73.73
CA PHE A 74 14.15 7.68 -72.46
C PHE A 74 15.09 8.84 -72.16
N VAL A 75 15.00 9.37 -70.94
CA VAL A 75 15.87 10.43 -70.42
C VAL A 75 16.68 9.84 -69.26
N PRO A 76 18.02 9.88 -69.30
CA PRO A 76 18.86 9.35 -68.23
C PRO A 76 18.49 9.94 -66.85
N PRO A 77 18.81 9.22 -65.75
CA PRO A 77 18.63 9.76 -64.40
C PRO A 77 19.31 11.11 -64.23
N LEU A 78 18.71 12.01 -63.44
CA LEU A 78 19.22 13.36 -63.22
C LEU A 78 20.53 13.39 -62.44
N GLY A 79 20.86 12.30 -61.74
CA GLY A 79 21.93 12.27 -60.75
C GLY A 79 21.61 13.12 -59.52
N HIS A 80 22.50 13.04 -58.53
CA HIS A 80 22.39 13.81 -57.30
C HIS A 80 22.88 15.26 -57.49
N ASP A 81 22.15 16.19 -56.90
CA ASP A 81 22.48 17.61 -56.85
C ASP A 81 22.70 17.99 -55.39
N TYR A 82 23.95 17.85 -54.96
CA TYR A 82 24.37 17.92 -53.58
C TYR A 82 24.63 19.37 -53.14
N GLU A 83 23.99 19.79 -52.05
CA GLU A 83 24.30 21.01 -51.31
C GLU A 83 24.96 20.70 -49.97
N GLU A 84 25.87 21.57 -49.52
CA GLU A 84 26.54 21.42 -48.24
C GLU A 84 25.58 21.67 -47.08
N ILE A 85 25.64 20.81 -46.07
CA ILE A 85 24.86 20.93 -44.85
C ILE A 85 25.76 20.75 -43.63
N GLU A 86 25.42 21.46 -42.56
CA GLU A 86 26.03 21.30 -41.24
C GLU A 86 24.92 21.07 -40.22
N VAL A 87 25.01 19.94 -39.51
CA VAL A 87 24.18 19.64 -38.35
C VAL A 87 25.08 19.78 -37.13
N ALA A 88 24.81 20.80 -36.31
CA ALA A 88 25.58 21.06 -35.12
C ALA A 88 25.45 19.91 -34.09
N PRO A 89 26.52 19.52 -33.39
CA PRO A 89 26.45 18.55 -32.30
C PRO A 89 25.66 19.10 -31.11
N THR A 90 25.04 18.22 -30.35
CA THR A 90 24.40 18.55 -29.07
C THR A 90 25.25 18.05 -27.90
N CYS A 91 24.76 18.18 -26.66
CA CYS A 91 25.46 17.63 -25.48
C CYS A 91 25.65 16.11 -25.56
N THR A 92 24.70 15.39 -26.16
CA THR A 92 24.66 13.92 -26.19
C THR A 92 24.77 13.33 -27.59
N GLU A 93 24.36 14.07 -28.62
CA GLU A 93 24.34 13.58 -30.01
C GLU A 93 25.46 14.20 -30.83
N GLU A 94 26.10 13.38 -31.65
CA GLU A 94 27.10 13.83 -32.62
C GLU A 94 26.43 14.63 -33.74
N GLY A 95 27.09 15.72 -34.13
CA GLY A 95 26.77 16.48 -35.33
C GLY A 95 27.54 15.94 -36.53
N TYR A 96 27.33 16.54 -37.70
CA TYR A 96 28.14 16.22 -38.87
C TYR A 96 28.12 17.35 -39.90
N ARG A 97 29.19 17.40 -40.69
CA ARG A 97 29.22 18.12 -41.96
C ARG A 97 29.06 17.13 -43.09
N GLY A 98 28.32 17.52 -44.11
CA GLY A 98 28.02 16.62 -45.21
C GLY A 98 27.38 17.34 -46.36
N LYS A 99 26.79 16.55 -47.26
CA LYS A 99 26.05 17.04 -48.41
C LYS A 99 24.70 16.35 -48.49
N LYS A 100 23.64 17.10 -48.76
CA LYS A 100 22.29 16.56 -48.97
C LYS A 100 21.84 16.85 -50.40
N CYS A 101 21.21 15.88 -51.05
CA CYS A 101 20.64 16.10 -52.36
C CYS A 101 19.42 17.03 -52.25
N ARG A 102 19.29 18.02 -53.13
CA ARG A 102 18.13 18.92 -53.17
C ARG A 102 16.87 18.25 -53.74
N ARG A 103 17.05 17.13 -54.43
CA ARG A 103 16.00 16.43 -55.20
C ARG A 103 15.56 15.12 -54.56
N CYS A 104 16.30 14.61 -53.57
CA CYS A 104 15.96 13.40 -52.83
C CYS A 104 16.53 13.43 -51.42
N GLU A 105 16.26 12.41 -50.62
CA GLU A 105 16.70 12.36 -49.21
C GLU A 105 18.15 11.86 -49.03
N ASP A 106 18.84 11.54 -50.13
CA ASP A 106 20.21 11.05 -50.08
C ASP A 106 21.15 12.08 -49.43
N THR A 107 21.92 11.61 -48.45
CA THR A 107 22.79 12.44 -47.62
C THR A 107 24.13 11.75 -47.41
N ILE A 108 25.21 12.44 -47.73
CA ILE A 108 26.58 11.99 -47.55
C ILE A 108 27.19 12.73 -46.36
N LYS A 109 27.61 12.00 -45.33
CA LYS A 109 28.36 12.57 -44.19
C LYS A 109 29.85 12.54 -44.51
N THR A 110 30.51 13.69 -44.48
CA THR A 110 31.95 13.82 -44.78
C THR A 110 32.82 13.93 -43.53
N GLU A 111 32.27 14.53 -42.46
CA GLU A 111 32.97 14.70 -41.19
C GLU A 111 31.96 14.55 -40.05
N ILE A 112 32.30 13.74 -39.04
CA ILE A 112 31.51 13.61 -37.82
C ILE A 112 32.04 14.58 -36.77
N LEU A 113 31.15 15.41 -36.23
CA LEU A 113 31.43 16.35 -35.16
C LEU A 113 31.06 15.67 -33.84
N LYS A 114 32.04 15.42 -32.98
CA LYS A 114 31.79 14.79 -31.68
C LYS A 114 30.77 15.59 -30.87
N ALA A 115 29.95 14.89 -30.10
CA ALA A 115 29.05 15.51 -29.13
C ALA A 115 29.84 16.46 -28.21
N VAL A 116 29.25 17.60 -27.88
CA VAL A 116 29.90 18.66 -27.09
C VAL A 116 30.18 18.18 -25.66
N GLY A 117 29.38 17.24 -25.17
CA GLY A 117 29.38 16.82 -23.78
C GLY A 117 28.70 17.85 -22.87
N HIS A 118 28.51 17.46 -21.61
CA HIS A 118 27.94 18.36 -20.62
C HIS A 118 29.02 19.20 -19.94
N LYS A 119 28.79 20.52 -19.92
CA LYS A 119 29.51 21.44 -19.03
C LYS A 119 28.55 21.87 -17.92
N PHE A 120 28.74 21.29 -16.74
CA PHE A 120 27.90 21.56 -15.58
C PHE A 120 28.39 22.80 -14.82
N THR A 121 27.44 23.47 -14.17
CA THR A 121 27.67 24.53 -13.18
C THR A 121 26.99 24.13 -11.89
N ASP A 122 27.65 24.39 -10.76
CA ASP A 122 27.24 23.88 -9.47
C ASP A 122 26.44 24.94 -8.70
N SER A 123 25.38 24.50 -8.02
CA SER A 123 24.67 25.27 -7.01
C SER A 123 24.63 24.49 -5.70
N TYR A 124 24.90 25.17 -4.58
CA TYR A 124 25.05 24.53 -3.28
C TYR A 124 23.83 24.80 -2.40
N PHE A 125 23.21 23.72 -1.91
CA PHE A 125 22.09 23.76 -1.00
C PHE A 125 22.53 23.16 0.34
N ILE A 126 22.39 23.94 1.41
CA ILE A 126 22.78 23.52 2.76
C ILE A 126 21.59 22.79 3.40
N ALA A 127 21.85 21.68 4.09
CA ALA A 127 20.82 20.92 4.77
C ALA A 127 20.15 21.76 5.87
N THR A 128 18.83 21.66 5.97
CA THR A 128 18.02 22.29 7.02
C THR A 128 17.44 21.23 7.96
N CYS A 129 16.61 21.63 8.93
CA CYS A 129 15.94 20.68 9.82
C CYS A 129 15.04 19.70 9.08
N GLU A 130 14.51 20.09 7.93
CA GLU A 130 13.49 19.31 7.19
C GLU A 130 13.93 18.90 5.79
N GLU A 131 14.83 19.69 5.17
CA GLU A 131 15.28 19.47 3.81
C GLU A 131 16.74 19.01 3.79
N GLU A 132 17.04 18.04 2.92
CA GLU A 132 18.40 17.63 2.63
C GLU A 132 19.21 18.76 1.98
N GLY A 133 20.51 18.80 2.27
CA GLY A 133 21.47 19.60 1.53
C GLY A 133 22.07 18.77 0.40
N TYR A 134 22.48 19.42 -0.67
CA TYR A 134 23.10 18.75 -1.83
C TYR A 134 23.79 19.77 -2.72
N THR A 135 24.64 19.30 -3.63
CA THR A 135 25.12 20.10 -4.74
C THR A 135 24.35 19.72 -6.00
N LEU A 136 23.80 20.72 -6.68
CA LEU A 136 23.05 20.58 -7.92
C LEU A 136 23.96 20.93 -9.10
N HIS A 137 24.13 19.99 -10.02
CA HIS A 137 24.91 20.16 -11.25
C HIS A 137 23.96 20.45 -12.40
N THR A 138 24.00 21.65 -12.97
CA THR A 138 23.11 22.04 -14.09
C THR A 138 23.92 22.32 -15.36
N CYS A 139 23.58 21.66 -16.46
CA CYS A 139 24.18 21.92 -17.76
C CYS A 139 23.48 23.09 -18.46
N LEU A 140 24.16 24.22 -18.61
CA LEU A 140 23.58 25.43 -19.22
C LEU A 140 23.19 25.26 -20.70
N SER A 141 23.81 24.30 -21.39
CA SER A 141 23.56 24.06 -22.82
C SER A 141 22.28 23.27 -23.09
N CYS A 142 21.86 22.39 -22.19
CA CYS A 142 20.70 21.51 -22.42
C CYS A 142 19.74 21.36 -21.23
N GLY A 143 20.03 21.99 -20.09
CA GLY A 143 19.21 21.92 -18.87
C GLY A 143 19.20 20.56 -18.19
N ASN A 144 20.16 19.67 -18.50
CA ASN A 144 20.29 18.41 -17.78
C ASN A 144 20.81 18.69 -16.36
N GLU A 145 20.21 18.06 -15.36
CA GLU A 145 20.53 18.26 -13.95
C GLU A 145 20.72 16.95 -13.21
N TYR A 146 21.67 16.92 -12.27
CA TYR A 146 21.79 15.84 -11.29
C TYR A 146 22.27 16.38 -9.93
N LYS A 147 21.95 15.65 -8.86
CA LYS A 147 22.38 15.98 -7.50
C LYS A 147 23.53 15.06 -7.08
N ASP A 148 24.49 15.62 -6.35
CA ASP A 148 25.51 14.84 -5.63
C ASP A 148 25.76 15.42 -4.22
N ASN A 149 26.70 14.80 -3.48
CA ASN A 149 27.08 15.21 -2.14
C ASN A 149 25.87 15.44 -1.20
N ILE A 150 24.91 14.50 -1.24
CA ILE A 150 23.66 14.60 -0.50
C ILE A 150 23.94 14.45 1.00
N VAL A 151 23.50 15.46 1.76
CA VAL A 151 23.54 15.51 3.22
C VAL A 151 22.10 15.43 3.74
N PRO A 152 21.74 14.40 4.52
CA PRO A 152 20.39 14.27 5.08
C PRO A 152 19.98 15.51 5.89
N ALA A 153 18.67 15.76 5.98
CA ALA A 153 18.13 16.79 6.85
C ALA A 153 18.67 16.64 8.28
N THR A 154 19.02 17.74 8.93
CA THR A 154 19.70 17.72 10.23
C THR A 154 18.79 17.25 11.37
N GLY A 155 17.47 17.19 11.12
CA GLY A 155 16.46 16.99 12.13
C GLY A 155 16.27 18.21 13.03
N HIS A 156 15.25 18.13 13.88
CA HIS A 156 14.98 19.13 14.91
C HIS A 156 15.75 18.82 16.18
N ASP A 157 16.26 19.87 16.81
CA ASP A 157 16.86 19.83 18.14
C ASP A 157 15.99 20.70 19.04
N TYR A 158 15.01 20.05 19.68
CA TYR A 158 13.97 20.72 20.47
C TYR A 158 14.42 20.93 21.91
N GLU A 159 14.48 22.19 22.33
CA GLU A 159 14.55 22.57 23.73
C GLU A 159 13.13 22.69 24.29
N THR A 160 12.97 22.45 25.60
CA THR A 160 11.66 22.42 26.26
C THR A 160 11.53 23.48 27.34
N GLU A 161 10.39 24.16 27.37
CA GLU A 161 10.04 25.17 28.36
C GLU A 161 8.66 24.85 28.95
N VAL A 162 8.52 24.91 30.28
CA VAL A 162 7.21 24.79 30.94
C VAL A 162 6.52 26.15 30.89
N VAL A 163 5.40 26.23 30.15
CA VAL A 163 4.61 27.46 29.99
C VAL A 163 3.61 27.60 31.12
N ARG A 164 3.03 26.47 31.55
CA ARG A 164 2.10 26.40 32.68
C ARG A 164 2.39 25.17 33.52
N GLU A 165 2.66 25.37 34.80
CA GLU A 165 2.85 24.27 35.74
C GLU A 165 1.55 23.45 35.91
N PRO A 166 1.63 22.11 35.99
CA PRO A 166 0.48 21.27 36.31
C PRO A 166 0.05 21.48 37.77
N HIS A 167 -1.23 21.25 38.04
CA HIS A 167 -1.79 21.25 39.38
C HIS A 167 -2.54 19.94 39.66
N CYS A 168 -3.16 19.80 40.84
CA CYS A 168 -3.81 18.56 41.27
C CYS A 168 -4.90 18.08 40.30
N GLU A 169 -5.64 19.00 39.68
CA GLU A 169 -6.80 18.70 38.81
C GLU A 169 -6.67 19.31 37.41
N THR A 170 -5.68 20.19 37.19
CA THR A 170 -5.49 20.88 35.92
C THR A 170 -4.15 20.49 35.31
N GLU A 171 -4.18 20.08 34.05
CA GLU A 171 -2.98 19.77 33.29
C GLU A 171 -2.11 21.01 33.10
N GLY A 172 -0.80 20.81 33.15
CA GLY A 172 0.19 21.80 32.76
C GLY A 172 0.40 21.81 31.25
N GLU A 173 1.25 22.70 30.79
CA GLU A 173 1.60 22.83 29.37
C GLU A 173 3.09 23.10 29.23
N ARG A 174 3.73 22.38 28.31
CA ARG A 174 5.12 22.62 27.90
C ARG A 174 5.19 22.93 26.41
N LYS A 175 6.11 23.81 26.08
CA LYS A 175 6.48 24.22 24.73
C LYS A 175 7.80 23.53 24.34
N PHE A 176 7.86 23.03 23.12
CA PHE A 176 9.07 22.55 22.48
C PHE A 176 9.44 23.57 21.41
N HIS A 177 10.67 24.10 21.41
CA HIS A 177 11.15 25.00 20.36
C HIS A 177 12.45 24.47 19.75
N CYS A 178 12.52 24.43 18.42
CA CYS A 178 13.75 24.02 17.73
C CYS A 178 14.75 25.17 17.71
N THR A 179 15.96 24.94 18.21
CA THR A 179 17.03 25.96 18.27
C THR A 179 17.53 26.42 16.89
N LYS A 180 17.26 25.63 15.84
CA LYS A 180 17.78 25.85 14.49
C LYS A 180 16.79 26.44 13.50
N CYS A 181 15.48 26.19 13.67
CA CYS A 181 14.47 26.53 12.66
C CYS A 181 13.19 27.18 13.22
N GLU A 182 13.22 27.61 14.49
CA GLU A 182 12.15 28.34 15.17
C GLU A 182 10.77 27.65 15.21
N LYS A 183 10.69 26.38 14.75
CA LYS A 183 9.47 25.59 14.86
C LYS A 183 9.18 25.29 16.31
N GLU A 184 7.91 25.44 16.67
CA GLU A 184 7.43 25.17 18.01
C GLU A 184 6.17 24.30 17.99
N TYR A 185 6.04 23.46 19.02
CA TYR A 185 4.82 22.72 19.29
C TYR A 185 4.61 22.58 20.79
N TYR A 186 3.37 22.26 21.19
CA TYR A 186 2.96 22.20 22.59
C TYR A 186 2.54 20.78 22.95
N SER A 187 2.72 20.43 24.22
CA SER A 187 2.25 19.18 24.80
C SER A 187 1.71 19.44 26.19
N GLU A 188 0.67 18.70 26.54
CA GLU A 188 0.12 18.68 27.89
C GLU A 188 1.09 17.97 28.85
N ILE A 189 1.16 18.48 30.08
CA ILE A 189 1.79 17.83 31.22
C ILE A 189 0.65 17.30 32.10
N PRO A 190 0.59 16.00 32.41
CA PRO A 190 -0.49 15.45 33.24
C PRO A 190 -0.63 16.17 34.58
N ALA A 191 -1.86 16.31 35.06
CA ALA A 191 -2.14 16.82 36.40
C ALA A 191 -1.38 16.01 37.47
N THR A 192 -0.90 16.68 38.52
CA THR A 192 -0.06 16.03 39.56
C THR A 192 -0.84 15.01 40.39
N GLY A 193 -2.17 15.08 40.34
CA GLY A 193 -3.05 14.38 41.25
C GLY A 193 -2.96 14.92 42.69
N HIS A 194 -3.81 14.37 43.55
CA HIS A 194 -3.85 14.74 44.96
C HIS A 194 -2.88 13.91 45.78
N ASN A 195 -2.06 14.58 46.60
CA ASN A 195 -1.21 13.94 47.61
C ASN A 195 -1.80 14.16 49.00
N TYR A 196 -2.68 13.24 49.42
CA TYR A 196 -3.45 13.35 50.65
C TYR A 196 -2.66 12.90 51.89
N GLU A 197 -2.57 13.77 52.89
CA GLU A 197 -2.05 13.43 54.22
C GLU A 197 -3.15 13.48 55.28
N LEU A 198 -3.06 12.58 56.27
CA LEU A 198 -4.02 12.53 57.38
C LEU A 198 -3.84 13.74 58.29
N THR A 199 -4.93 14.50 58.50
CA THR A 199 -4.88 15.73 59.31
C THR A 199 -5.79 15.71 60.53
N GLY A 200 -6.80 14.84 60.55
CA GLY A 200 -7.71 14.73 61.68
C GLY A 200 -8.43 13.40 61.73
N THR A 201 -8.77 12.99 62.94
CA THR A 201 -9.62 11.83 63.22
C THR A 201 -10.66 12.26 64.22
N GLU A 202 -11.94 12.14 63.86
CA GLU A 202 -13.06 12.51 64.71
C GLU A 202 -14.05 11.35 64.83
N GLU A 203 -14.67 11.23 65.99
CA GLU A 203 -15.74 10.25 66.24
C GLU A 203 -17.07 10.99 66.21
N VAL A 204 -17.88 10.71 65.17
CA VAL A 204 -19.19 11.34 65.00
C VAL A 204 -20.24 10.23 65.03
N ASN A 205 -21.16 10.28 66.00
CA ASN A 205 -22.22 9.29 66.18
C ASN A 205 -21.74 7.83 66.34
N GLY A 206 -20.52 7.61 66.85
CA GLY A 206 -19.91 6.28 67.01
C GLY A 206 -19.17 5.75 65.77
N GLU A 207 -19.03 6.56 64.72
CA GLU A 207 -18.26 6.23 63.52
C GLU A 207 -16.97 7.06 63.48
N ASN A 208 -15.84 6.39 63.23
CA ASN A 208 -14.53 7.03 63.14
C ASN A 208 -14.34 7.60 61.72
N ILE A 209 -14.30 8.93 61.61
CA ILE A 209 -14.11 9.64 60.35
C ILE A 209 -12.69 10.18 60.31
N ARG A 210 -11.95 9.81 59.26
CA ARG A 210 -10.60 10.32 58.98
C ARG A 210 -10.67 11.41 57.92
N THR A 211 -10.06 12.55 58.21
CA THR A 211 -9.97 13.68 57.29
C THR A 211 -8.57 13.76 56.72
N TYR A 212 -8.47 13.73 55.40
CA TYR A 212 -7.22 13.89 54.67
C TYR A 212 -7.23 15.20 53.91
N VAL A 213 -6.11 15.92 53.96
CA VAL A 213 -5.92 17.17 53.24
C VAL A 213 -4.79 16.97 52.25
N CYS A 214 -5.01 17.37 51.00
CA CYS A 214 -3.99 17.35 49.97
C CYS A 214 -2.93 18.41 50.28
N THR A 215 -1.67 18.01 50.38
CA THR A 215 -0.56 18.92 50.71
C THR A 215 -0.28 19.96 49.61
N ASN A 216 -0.70 19.67 48.37
CA ASN A 216 -0.44 20.51 47.21
C ASN A 216 -1.53 21.56 46.94
N CYS A 217 -2.81 21.26 47.20
CA CYS A 217 -3.93 22.17 46.90
C CYS A 217 -4.89 22.43 48.07
N GLY A 218 -4.72 21.75 49.20
CA GLY A 218 -5.61 21.89 50.35
C GLY A 218 -6.99 21.24 50.17
N ALA A 219 -7.23 20.51 49.08
CA ALA A 219 -8.46 19.74 48.90
C ALA A 219 -8.63 18.76 50.06
N ILE A 220 -9.86 18.64 50.57
CA ILE A 220 -10.18 17.84 51.74
C ILE A 220 -11.04 16.66 51.28
N THR A 221 -10.64 15.45 51.67
CA THR A 221 -11.45 14.25 51.52
C THR A 221 -11.60 13.56 52.86
N THR A 222 -12.78 13.01 53.12
CA THR A 222 -13.07 12.27 54.35
C THR A 222 -13.29 10.80 54.03
N GLN A 223 -12.81 9.90 54.89
CA GLN A 223 -13.11 8.47 54.82
C GLN A 223 -13.77 8.03 56.11
N ASN A 224 -14.95 7.42 56.00
CA ASN A 224 -15.67 6.84 57.13
C ASN A 224 -15.20 5.38 57.32
N MET A 225 -14.56 5.10 58.45
CA MET A 225 -14.05 3.76 58.76
C MET A 225 -15.18 2.77 59.11
N GLY A 226 -16.35 3.27 59.55
CA GLY A 226 -17.53 2.47 59.88
C GLY A 226 -18.16 1.81 58.65
N GLU A 227 -18.32 2.56 57.56
CA GLU A 227 -18.82 2.03 56.28
C GLU A 227 -17.87 0.96 55.69
N GLN A 228 -16.56 1.13 55.88
CA GLN A 228 -15.57 0.14 55.44
C GLN A 228 -15.70 -1.17 56.23
N TYR A 229 -15.94 -1.10 57.54
CA TYR A 229 -16.21 -2.29 58.35
C TYR A 229 -17.47 -3.02 57.87
N GLU A 230 -18.55 -2.30 57.58
CA GLU A 230 -19.80 -2.91 57.09
C GLU A 230 -19.60 -3.59 55.72
N GLN A 231 -18.87 -2.97 54.80
CA GLN A 231 -18.52 -3.57 53.51
C GLN A 231 -17.65 -4.82 53.67
N VAL A 232 -16.62 -4.78 54.52
CA VAL A 232 -15.73 -5.94 54.74
C VAL A 232 -16.48 -7.05 55.48
N SER A 233 -17.27 -6.72 56.50
CA SER A 233 -18.09 -7.67 57.28
C SER A 233 -19.15 -8.35 56.41
N SER A 234 -19.85 -7.59 55.57
CA SER A 234 -20.83 -8.15 54.63
C SER A 234 -20.18 -9.05 53.58
N TYR A 235 -19.01 -8.67 53.04
CA TYR A 235 -18.26 -9.50 52.11
C TYR A 235 -17.76 -10.80 52.74
N ILE A 236 -17.21 -10.74 53.96
CA ILE A 236 -16.81 -11.93 54.73
C ILE A 236 -18.04 -12.82 55.00
N GLY A 237 -19.18 -12.24 55.36
CA GLY A 237 -20.44 -12.95 55.53
C GLY A 237 -20.90 -13.66 54.25
N TYR A 238 -20.81 -12.99 53.11
CA TYR A 238 -21.10 -13.56 51.79
C TYR A 238 -20.18 -14.75 51.48
N LEU A 239 -18.86 -14.60 51.65
CA LEU A 239 -17.90 -15.68 51.42
C LEU A 239 -18.21 -16.88 52.32
N PHE A 240 -18.46 -16.67 53.62
CA PHE A 240 -18.82 -17.78 54.51
C PHE A 240 -20.13 -18.47 54.09
N GLY A 241 -21.13 -17.72 53.61
CA GLY A 241 -22.36 -18.29 53.06
C GLY A 241 -22.09 -19.20 51.85
N GLN A 242 -21.25 -18.75 50.92
CA GLN A 242 -20.85 -19.52 49.75
C GLN A 242 -20.03 -20.78 50.11
N TYR A 243 -19.14 -20.68 51.11
CA TYR A 243 -18.27 -21.78 51.51
C TYR A 243 -18.86 -22.75 52.56
N GLN A 244 -20.02 -22.42 53.13
CA GLN A 244 -20.71 -23.26 54.13
C GLN A 244 -20.97 -24.72 53.68
N PRO A 245 -21.34 -25.00 52.42
CA PRO A 245 -21.48 -26.38 51.93
C PRO A 245 -20.14 -27.11 51.84
N TYR A 246 -19.05 -26.39 51.54
CA TYR A 246 -17.70 -26.95 51.42
C TYR A 246 -17.06 -27.26 52.77
N MET A 247 -17.44 -26.54 53.83
CA MET A 247 -17.00 -26.85 55.19
C MET A 247 -17.40 -28.26 55.63
N TRP A 248 -18.54 -28.77 55.18
CA TRP A 248 -18.93 -30.16 55.44
C TRP A 248 -18.01 -31.16 54.72
N TRP A 249 -17.59 -30.86 53.49
CA TRP A 249 -16.61 -31.68 52.78
C TRP A 249 -15.24 -31.67 53.47
N VAL A 250 -14.80 -30.51 53.97
CA VAL A 250 -13.57 -30.41 54.78
C VAL A 250 -13.69 -31.18 56.09
N LEU A 251 -14.85 -31.13 56.75
CA LEU A 251 -15.13 -31.92 57.96
C LEU A 251 -15.06 -33.42 57.66
N LEU A 252 -15.72 -33.88 56.60
CA LEU A 252 -15.71 -35.29 56.21
C LEU A 252 -14.31 -35.75 55.79
N ALA A 253 -13.54 -34.92 55.09
CA ALA A 253 -12.17 -35.24 54.70
C ALA A 253 -11.24 -35.33 55.92
N THR A 254 -11.29 -34.34 56.83
CA THR A 254 -10.44 -34.33 58.03
C THR A 254 -10.83 -35.42 59.02
N ALA A 255 -12.13 -35.66 59.22
CA ALA A 255 -12.63 -36.80 59.97
C ALA A 255 -12.19 -38.12 59.30
N GLY A 256 -12.28 -38.23 57.97
CA GLY A 256 -11.85 -39.40 57.22
C GLY A 256 -10.35 -39.71 57.38
N VAL A 257 -9.49 -38.70 57.25
CA VAL A 257 -8.05 -38.83 57.49
C VAL A 257 -7.79 -39.24 58.95
N TRP A 258 -8.47 -38.62 59.91
CA TRP A 258 -8.35 -38.97 61.33
C TRP A 258 -8.76 -40.42 61.60
N SER A 259 -9.85 -40.88 60.98
CA SER A 259 -10.32 -42.27 61.05
C SER A 259 -9.33 -43.26 60.48
N ILE A 260 -8.70 -42.95 59.35
CA ILE A 260 -7.68 -43.81 58.74
C ILE A 260 -6.46 -43.91 59.66
N VAL A 261 -5.95 -42.78 60.14
CA VAL A 261 -4.79 -42.73 61.03
C VAL A 261 -5.06 -43.53 62.31
N MET A 262 -6.18 -43.26 62.98
CA MET A 262 -6.55 -43.97 64.21
C MET A 262 -6.84 -45.46 63.95
N GLY A 263 -7.39 -45.81 62.78
CA GLY A 263 -7.63 -47.19 62.35
C GLY A 263 -6.34 -47.99 62.16
N VAL A 264 -5.30 -47.40 61.54
CA VAL A 264 -3.98 -48.02 61.42
C VAL A 264 -3.36 -48.27 62.80
N PHE A 265 -3.39 -47.26 63.68
CA PHE A 265 -2.89 -47.44 65.04
C PHE A 265 -3.68 -48.53 65.78
N PHE A 266 -5.00 -48.60 65.61
CA PHE A 266 -5.83 -49.61 66.25
C PHE A 266 -5.51 -51.04 65.76
N ALA A 267 -5.30 -51.21 64.45
CA ALA A 267 -4.90 -52.49 63.87
C ALA A 267 -3.53 -52.97 64.39
N ILE A 268 -2.55 -52.07 64.51
CA ILE A 268 -1.23 -52.36 65.11
C ILE A 268 -1.39 -52.80 66.58
N ALA A 269 -2.23 -52.09 67.35
CA ALA A 269 -2.47 -52.42 68.76
C ALA A 269 -3.15 -53.80 68.94
N GLN A 270 -4.06 -54.19 68.04
CA GLN A 270 -4.68 -55.52 68.08
C GLN A 270 -3.70 -56.64 67.69
N LYS A 271 -2.85 -56.42 66.69
CA LYS A 271 -1.83 -57.39 66.26
C LYS A 271 -0.82 -57.71 67.38
N ASN A 272 -0.55 -56.74 68.25
CA ASN A 272 0.37 -56.90 69.38
C ASN A 272 -0.33 -57.38 70.68
N GLU A 273 -1.59 -57.83 70.61
CA GLU A 273 -2.42 -58.30 71.74
C GLU A 273 -2.62 -57.28 72.89
N GLU A 274 -2.40 -55.99 72.64
CA GLU A 274 -2.47 -54.93 73.66
C GLU A 274 -3.92 -54.40 73.87
N LYS A 275 -4.79 -55.24 74.46
CA LYS A 275 -6.25 -54.94 74.60
C LYS A 275 -6.57 -53.63 75.31
N GLU A 276 -5.76 -53.20 76.28
CA GLU A 276 -6.01 -51.98 77.04
C GLU A 276 -5.69 -50.70 76.23
N LYS A 277 -4.62 -50.73 75.43
CA LYS A 277 -4.26 -49.63 74.52
C LYS A 277 -5.31 -49.46 73.42
N ALA A 278 -5.83 -50.56 72.86
CA ALA A 278 -6.90 -50.52 71.88
C ALA A 278 -8.17 -49.80 72.41
N ARG A 279 -8.57 -50.03 73.67
CA ARG A 279 -9.71 -49.33 74.30
C ARG A 279 -9.46 -47.83 74.48
N LYS A 280 -8.27 -47.42 74.92
CA LYS A 280 -7.91 -45.99 75.05
C LYS A 280 -7.94 -45.27 73.69
N MET A 281 -7.56 -45.95 72.62
CA MET A 281 -7.56 -45.35 71.28
C MET A 281 -8.96 -45.11 70.70
N ILE A 282 -9.96 -45.93 71.05
CA ILE A 282 -11.36 -45.65 70.69
C ILE A 282 -11.84 -44.36 71.37
N LYS A 283 -11.51 -44.17 72.67
CA LYS A 283 -11.85 -42.94 73.38
C LYS A 283 -11.18 -41.71 72.75
N ASN A 284 -9.90 -41.81 72.39
CA ASN A 284 -9.17 -40.72 71.74
C ASN A 284 -9.69 -40.42 70.33
N TYR A 285 -10.14 -41.44 69.60
CA TYR A 285 -10.76 -41.27 68.30
C TYR A 285 -12.03 -40.42 68.40
N VAL A 286 -12.93 -40.75 69.34
CA VAL A 286 -14.17 -39.99 69.57
C VAL A 286 -13.88 -38.56 70.02
N ILE A 287 -12.92 -38.36 70.94
CA ILE A 287 -12.49 -37.02 71.35
C ILE A 287 -11.97 -36.23 70.15
N GLY A 288 -11.13 -36.84 69.31
CA GLY A 288 -10.60 -36.19 68.10
C GLY A 288 -11.69 -35.75 67.13
N LEU A 289 -12.71 -36.59 66.88
CA LEU A 289 -13.84 -36.20 66.04
C LEU A 289 -14.65 -35.04 66.62
N VAL A 290 -14.87 -35.03 67.94
CA VAL A 290 -15.58 -33.93 68.62
C VAL A 290 -14.77 -32.63 68.53
N VAL A 291 -13.45 -32.69 68.69
CA VAL A 291 -12.56 -31.52 68.55
C VAL A 291 -12.56 -30.99 67.11
N ILE A 292 -12.47 -31.86 66.10
CA ILE A 292 -12.54 -31.48 64.69
C ILE A 292 -13.86 -30.76 64.38
N PHE A 293 -14.99 -31.31 64.86
CA PHE A 293 -16.30 -30.69 64.71
C PHE A 293 -16.37 -29.33 65.41
N ALA A 294 -15.90 -29.23 66.66
CA ALA A 294 -15.92 -27.99 67.42
C ALA A 294 -15.11 -26.87 66.77
N ILE A 295 -13.91 -27.18 66.24
CA ILE A 295 -13.06 -26.21 65.54
C ILE A 295 -13.74 -25.69 64.27
N LEU A 296 -14.29 -26.58 63.45
CA LEU A 296 -14.90 -26.19 62.18
C LEU A 296 -16.21 -25.39 62.36
N VAL A 297 -16.96 -25.66 63.43
CA VAL A 297 -18.17 -24.88 63.77
C VAL A 297 -17.81 -23.54 64.43
N ALA A 298 -16.73 -23.48 65.23
CA ALA A 298 -16.30 -22.25 65.90
C ALA A 298 -15.50 -21.29 64.99
N CYS A 299 -14.86 -21.79 63.94
CA CYS A 299 -13.99 -21.01 63.05
C CYS A 299 -14.68 -19.76 62.45
N PRO A 300 -15.92 -19.81 61.94
CA PRO A 300 -16.61 -18.62 61.41
C PRO A 300 -16.85 -17.56 62.49
N TYR A 301 -17.12 -17.96 63.74
CA TYR A 301 -17.36 -17.04 64.86
C TYR A 301 -16.06 -16.38 65.34
N LEU A 302 -14.95 -17.14 65.37
CA LEU A 302 -13.63 -16.61 65.69
C LEU A 302 -13.16 -15.57 64.65
N VAL A 303 -13.35 -15.84 63.37
CA VAL A 303 -12.97 -14.91 62.29
C VAL A 303 -13.79 -13.61 62.37
N LYS A 304 -15.10 -13.70 62.65
CA LYS A 304 -15.93 -12.51 62.88
C LYS A 304 -15.49 -11.71 64.12
N GLY A 305 -15.14 -12.39 65.21
CA GLY A 305 -14.63 -11.74 66.42
C GLY A 305 -13.29 -11.03 66.22
N ILE A 306 -12.36 -11.63 65.46
CA ILE A 306 -11.08 -11.02 65.11
C ILE A 306 -11.28 -9.80 64.19
N ALA A 307 -12.18 -9.90 63.21
CA ALA A 307 -12.48 -8.77 62.33
C ALA A 307 -13.07 -7.57 63.10
N ALA A 308 -13.90 -7.81 64.13
CA ALA A 308 -14.41 -6.77 65.01
C ALA A 308 -13.32 -6.10 65.87
N LEU A 309 -12.31 -6.86 66.33
CA LEU A 309 -11.19 -6.34 67.12
C LEU A 309 -10.19 -5.49 66.33
N ILE A 310 -10.13 -5.66 65.01
CA ILE A 310 -9.23 -4.89 64.12
C ILE A 310 -9.86 -3.55 63.72
N ALA A 311 -11.20 -3.45 63.79
CA ALA A 311 -11.96 -2.28 63.34
C ALA A 311 -12.33 -1.29 64.45
N GLY A 312 -12.28 -1.70 65.73
CA GLY A 312 -12.42 -0.80 66.89
C GLY A 312 -11.06 -0.30 67.36
#